data_AF-A0A2E2TMV0-F1
#
_entry.id   AF-A0A2E2TMV0-F1
#
_cell.length_a   1.000
_cell.length_b   1.000
_cell.length_c   1.000
_cell.angle_alpha   90.00
_cell.angle_beta   90.00
_cell.angle_gamma   90.00
#
_symmetry.space_group_name_H-M   'P 1'
#
loop_
_entity.id
_entity.type
_entity.pdbx_description
1 polymer ?
#
loop_
_entity_poly.entity_id
_entity_poly.type
_entity_poly.pdbx_seq_one_letter_code
_entity_poly.pdbx_strand_id
1 'polypeptide(L)'
;MLLGIKSKKIVIGRHIVVGVLSAVLVYLFYLSYQSWGVVPALWPDWGVAHPFWRAWAHAAFVFLFTLLIIGPAARIWPWFARFISWRRELGIWFAVLSAGHGYAIWDRWAMWSVERFFGVEYVETLGSFVMFRPEVGIMNMMAVIIFPMIIVLAITSSDRAVSFLGISSWKWLHSSLVSVIFYVIVLRGILYLFFFFQPTLPELRMYPSIWFLYPFLGMSLIAVSLQAIAFVKTVLEQKGGGKVNFTNNKFQNLMVVGVGIFLVLPILLASASVVYLDSRISVVSSETLAQQNLPQNYASSFHMVIKEEAQDVYLWVQDIDTKPYFRQTINVDGSPVIHQIYRYDEKTLYMAEKDPNGVFAWSKEENVEIQSLGVASVITGPASWALELGVGEHQISTENGELTVSIISVGEEIDNNIFNTPSSI
;
A
#
# COMPACT_ATOMS: atom_id res chain seq x y z
N MET A 1 34.66 20.42 5.48
CA MET A 1 34.26 20.58 4.07
C MET A 1 34.67 19.34 3.29
N LEU A 2 33.84 18.29 3.27
CA LEU A 2 34.23 17.01 2.69
C LEU A 2 33.82 16.79 1.23
N LEU A 3 33.09 17.72 0.60
CA LEU A 3 32.62 17.57 -0.79
C LEU A 3 32.59 18.89 -1.58
N GLY A 4 33.50 19.83 -1.31
CA GLY A 4 33.67 21.03 -2.16
C GLY A 4 32.51 22.04 -2.16
N ILE A 5 31.43 21.83 -1.40
CA ILE A 5 30.35 22.81 -1.27
C ILE A 5 30.80 23.91 -0.30
N LYS A 6 31.28 25.01 -0.86
CA LYS A 6 31.82 26.14 -0.08
C LYS A 6 30.75 27.06 0.51
N SER A 7 29.51 26.99 0.02
CA SER A 7 28.45 27.95 0.36
C SER A 7 27.27 27.31 1.07
N LYS A 8 26.92 27.86 2.24
CA LYS A 8 25.68 27.52 2.97
C LYS A 8 24.43 27.67 2.09
N LYS A 9 24.43 28.65 1.17
CA LYS A 9 23.32 28.88 0.23
C LYS A 9 23.08 27.68 -0.69
N ILE A 10 24.15 27.01 -1.15
CA ILE A 10 24.02 25.82 -2.01
C ILE A 10 23.44 24.66 -1.23
N VAL A 11 23.90 24.43 0.00
CA VAL A 11 23.37 23.35 0.86
C VAL A 11 21.88 23.57 1.15
N ILE A 12 21.51 24.79 1.54
CA ILE A 12 20.09 25.16 1.77
C ILE A 12 19.27 24.96 0.50
N GLY A 13 19.76 25.45 -0.65
CA GLY A 13 19.07 25.27 -1.93
C GLY A 13 18.84 23.81 -2.29
N ARG A 14 19.82 22.93 -2.05
CA ARG A 14 19.66 21.48 -2.27
C ARG A 14 18.64 20.86 -1.34
N HIS A 15 18.64 21.23 -0.06
CA HIS A 15 17.61 20.77 0.88
C HIS A 15 16.21 21.21 0.46
N ILE A 16 16.04 22.44 -0.02
CA ILE A 16 14.76 22.93 -0.56
C ILE A 16 14.35 22.08 -1.77
N VAL A 17 15.25 21.87 -2.73
CA VAL A 17 14.96 21.06 -3.93
C VAL A 17 14.52 19.64 -3.55
N VAL A 18 15.28 18.97 -2.69
CA VAL A 18 14.97 17.59 -2.27
C VAL A 18 13.71 17.56 -1.40
N GLY A 19 13.44 18.60 -0.61
CA GLY A 19 12.21 18.74 0.16
C GLY A 19 10.96 18.91 -0.70
N VAL A 20 11.03 19.75 -1.73
CA VAL A 20 9.95 19.90 -2.72
C VAL A 20 9.73 18.58 -3.46
N LEU A 21 10.81 17.91 -3.89
CA LEU A 21 10.69 16.59 -4.53
C LEU A 21 10.04 15.56 -3.59
N SER A 22 10.35 15.61 -2.29
CA SER A 22 9.75 14.74 -1.27
C SER A 22 8.23 14.97 -1.19
N ALA A 23 7.81 16.23 -1.07
CA ALA A 23 6.39 16.60 -1.00
C ALA A 23 5.64 16.20 -2.28
N VAL A 24 6.23 16.43 -3.44
CA VAL A 24 5.67 16.02 -4.74
C VAL A 24 5.52 14.52 -4.82
N LEU A 25 6.54 13.74 -4.43
CA LEU A 25 6.44 12.27 -4.45
C LEU A 25 5.35 11.75 -3.52
N VAL A 26 5.27 12.26 -2.28
CA VAL A 26 4.20 11.88 -1.34
C VAL A 26 2.83 12.21 -1.95
N TYR A 27 2.67 13.40 -2.51
CA TYR A 27 1.42 13.80 -3.15
C TYR A 27 1.05 12.91 -4.34
N LEU A 28 2.01 12.61 -5.23
CA LEU A 28 1.77 11.76 -6.40
C LEU A 28 1.44 10.31 -6.00
N PHE A 29 2.12 9.75 -4.99
CA PHE A 29 1.76 8.43 -4.48
C PHE A 29 0.36 8.45 -3.86
N TYR A 30 0.03 9.48 -3.07
CA TYR A 30 -1.30 9.63 -2.48
C TYR A 30 -2.38 9.70 -3.57
N LEU A 31 -2.22 10.55 -4.59
CA LEU A 31 -3.12 10.61 -5.74
C LEU A 31 -3.21 9.27 -6.48
N SER A 32 -2.09 8.57 -6.65
CA SER A 32 -2.09 7.26 -7.31
C SER A 32 -2.91 6.23 -6.53
N TYR A 33 -2.92 6.30 -5.20
CA TYR A 33 -3.73 5.41 -4.38
C TYR A 33 -5.20 5.82 -4.33
N GLN A 34 -5.51 7.12 -4.40
CA GLN A 34 -6.90 7.58 -4.50
C GLN A 34 -7.52 7.24 -5.87
N SER A 35 -6.78 7.46 -6.97
CA SER A 35 -7.28 7.26 -8.34
C SER A 35 -7.40 5.79 -8.76
N TRP A 36 -6.63 4.87 -8.16
CA TRP A 36 -6.67 3.44 -8.48
C TRP A 36 -7.86 2.68 -7.89
N GLY A 37 -8.93 3.37 -7.52
CA GLY A 37 -10.11 2.71 -6.94
C GLY A 37 -9.75 1.95 -5.66
N VAL A 38 -8.81 2.46 -4.86
CA VAL A 38 -8.68 2.04 -3.46
C VAL A 38 -9.90 2.61 -2.72
N VAL A 39 -11.07 2.04 -3.04
CA VAL A 39 -12.33 2.38 -2.39
C VAL A 39 -12.09 2.15 -0.90
N PRO A 40 -12.44 3.10 -0.01
CA PRO A 40 -12.37 2.89 1.43
C PRO A 40 -13.02 1.57 1.88
N ALA A 41 -14.04 1.11 1.13
CA ALA A 41 -14.72 -0.18 1.31
C ALA A 41 -13.85 -1.43 1.07
N LEU A 42 -12.73 -1.33 0.33
CA LEU A 42 -11.80 -2.44 0.10
C LEU A 42 -10.76 -2.59 1.24
N TRP A 43 -10.76 -1.65 2.19
CA TRP A 43 -9.86 -1.63 3.35
C TRP A 43 -10.59 -1.20 4.63
N PRO A 44 -11.73 -1.82 4.97
CA PRO A 44 -12.62 -1.30 6.01
C PRO A 44 -11.89 -1.10 7.35
N ASP A 45 -10.98 -2.00 7.73
CA ASP A 45 -10.26 -1.93 9.02
C ASP A 45 -9.13 -0.88 9.07
N TRP A 46 -8.67 -0.38 7.92
CA TRP A 46 -7.51 0.52 7.86
C TRP A 46 -7.91 1.99 7.64
N GLY A 47 -9.17 2.22 7.28
CA GLY A 47 -9.78 3.54 7.14
C GLY A 47 -9.21 4.40 6.00
N VAL A 48 -9.80 5.59 5.84
CA VAL A 48 -9.50 6.56 4.76
C VAL A 48 -8.06 7.09 4.77
N ALA A 49 -7.32 6.91 5.86
CA ALA A 49 -5.99 7.46 6.04
C ALA A 49 -4.87 6.51 5.57
N HIS A 50 -5.15 5.23 5.33
CA HIS A 50 -4.14 4.26 4.90
C HIS A 50 -3.39 4.62 3.60
N PRO A 51 -4.05 5.15 2.54
CA PRO A 51 -3.35 5.66 1.34
C PRO A 51 -2.29 6.72 1.65
N PHE A 52 -2.58 7.60 2.62
CA PHE A 52 -1.65 8.64 3.04
C PHE A 52 -0.40 8.04 3.68
N TRP A 53 -0.52 7.08 4.60
CA TRP A 53 0.64 6.48 5.29
C TRP A 53 1.54 5.73 4.31
N ARG A 54 0.95 5.02 3.34
CA ARG A 54 1.69 4.31 2.27
C ARG A 54 2.47 5.27 1.39
N ALA A 55 1.90 6.43 1.06
CA ALA A 55 2.57 7.43 0.24
C ALA A 55 3.89 7.91 0.86
N TRP A 56 3.92 8.13 2.17
CA TRP A 56 5.15 8.46 2.89
C TRP A 56 6.20 7.35 2.82
N ALA A 57 5.79 6.10 3.05
CA ALA A 57 6.69 4.96 3.00
C ALA A 57 7.34 4.77 1.63
N HIS A 58 6.55 4.84 0.56
CA HIS A 58 7.06 4.62 -0.80
C HIS A 58 7.92 5.78 -1.30
N ALA A 59 7.57 7.02 -0.95
CA ALA A 59 8.45 8.17 -1.20
C ALA A 59 9.80 8.02 -0.48
N ALA A 60 9.79 7.57 0.80
CA ALA A 60 11.01 7.29 1.54
C ALA A 60 11.85 6.19 0.83
N PHE A 61 11.21 5.11 0.39
CA PHE A 61 11.88 4.03 -0.32
C PHE A 61 12.53 4.48 -1.64
N VAL A 62 11.88 5.35 -2.41
CA VAL A 62 12.45 5.94 -3.63
C VAL A 62 13.74 6.71 -3.32
N PHE A 63 13.78 7.44 -2.20
CA PHE A 63 14.97 8.18 -1.79
C PHE A 63 16.09 7.25 -1.33
N LEU A 64 15.76 6.20 -0.57
CA LEU A 64 16.72 5.17 -0.20
C LEU A 64 17.31 4.47 -1.43
N PHE A 65 16.46 4.05 -2.37
CA PHE A 65 16.88 3.46 -3.64
C PHE A 65 17.83 4.40 -4.39
N THR A 66 17.44 5.66 -4.58
CA THR A 66 18.25 6.65 -5.30
C THR A 66 19.61 6.86 -4.62
N LEU A 67 19.62 6.97 -3.28
CA LEU A 67 20.83 7.08 -2.47
C LEU A 67 21.79 5.89 -2.69
N LEU A 68 21.25 4.68 -2.74
CA LEU A 68 21.99 3.43 -2.87
C LEU A 68 22.59 3.23 -4.27
N ILE A 69 21.90 3.66 -5.32
CA ILE A 69 22.38 3.48 -6.70
C ILE A 69 23.43 4.51 -7.12
N ILE A 70 23.42 5.74 -6.58
CA ILE A 70 24.32 6.82 -7.02
C ILE A 70 25.80 6.41 -6.92
N GLY A 71 26.21 5.78 -5.82
CA GLY A 71 27.61 5.40 -5.60
C GLY A 71 28.10 4.34 -6.60
N PRO A 72 27.46 3.16 -6.65
CA PRO A 72 27.75 2.12 -7.63
C PRO A 72 27.62 2.60 -9.08
N ALA A 73 26.57 3.35 -9.41
CA ALA A 73 26.38 3.90 -10.75
C ALA A 73 27.52 4.84 -11.14
N ALA A 74 28.01 5.69 -10.23
CA ALA A 74 29.17 6.55 -10.49
C ALA A 74 30.47 5.77 -10.72
N ARG A 75 30.60 4.58 -10.12
CA ARG A 75 31.75 3.69 -10.37
C ARG A 75 31.68 3.05 -11.76
N ILE A 76 30.48 2.68 -12.19
CA ILE A 76 30.26 2.04 -13.50
C ILE A 76 30.33 3.08 -14.62
N TRP A 77 29.61 4.20 -14.45
CA TRP A 77 29.46 5.30 -15.39
C TRP A 77 29.88 6.64 -14.76
N PRO A 78 31.02 7.23 -15.18
CA PRO A 78 31.56 8.46 -14.59
C PRO A 78 30.59 9.65 -14.57
N TRP A 79 29.65 9.70 -15.52
CA TRP A 79 28.61 10.73 -15.57
C TRP A 79 27.78 10.80 -14.27
N PHE A 80 27.55 9.68 -13.59
CA PHE A 80 26.81 9.67 -12.32
C PHE A 80 27.58 10.28 -11.15
N ALA A 81 28.90 10.50 -11.28
CA ALA A 81 29.72 11.11 -10.23
C ALA A 81 29.23 12.51 -9.83
N ARG A 82 28.58 13.25 -10.75
CA ARG A 82 27.99 14.56 -10.46
C ARG A 82 26.85 14.51 -9.43
N PHE A 83 26.17 13.37 -9.31
CA PHE A 83 25.09 13.17 -8.35
C PHE A 83 25.58 12.74 -6.96
N ILE A 84 26.85 12.36 -6.80
CA ILE A 84 27.42 11.97 -5.49
C ILE A 84 27.20 13.06 -4.44
N SER A 85 27.30 14.31 -4.86
CA SER A 85 27.15 15.45 -3.95
C SER A 85 25.73 15.61 -3.38
N TRP A 86 24.71 14.95 -3.95
CA TRP A 86 23.31 15.00 -3.49
C TRP A 86 22.95 13.88 -2.51
N ARG A 87 23.85 12.91 -2.28
CA ARG A 87 23.60 11.76 -1.40
C ARG A 87 23.24 12.18 0.03
N ARG A 88 23.85 13.26 0.53
CA ARG A 88 23.60 13.76 1.87
C ARG A 88 22.15 14.22 2.03
N GLU A 89 21.69 15.07 1.13
CA GLU A 89 20.35 15.63 1.18
C GLU A 89 19.30 14.55 0.96
N LEU A 90 19.53 13.62 0.02
CA LEU A 90 18.66 12.45 -0.19
C LEU A 90 18.56 11.58 1.06
N GLY A 91 19.68 11.29 1.73
CA GLY A 91 19.70 10.48 2.96
C GLY A 91 18.99 11.15 4.13
N ILE A 92 19.15 12.48 4.29
CA ILE A 92 18.44 13.24 5.33
C ILE A 92 16.93 13.25 5.05
N TRP A 93 16.51 13.50 3.82
CA TRP A 93 15.09 13.51 3.48
C TRP A 93 14.46 12.12 3.48
N PHE A 94 15.22 11.06 3.19
CA PHE A 94 14.80 9.67 3.48
C PHE A 94 14.47 9.50 4.97
N ALA A 95 15.30 10.02 5.88
CA ALA A 95 15.03 9.96 7.31
C ALA A 95 13.80 10.79 7.71
N VAL A 96 13.62 11.98 7.15
CA VAL A 96 12.43 12.82 7.38
C VAL A 96 11.15 12.11 6.91
N LEU A 97 11.16 11.54 5.70
CA LEU A 97 10.01 10.80 5.17
C LEU A 97 9.71 9.53 6.00
N SER A 98 10.76 8.82 6.44
CA SER A 98 10.60 7.65 7.31
C SER A 98 10.02 8.03 8.68
N ALA A 99 10.44 9.16 9.25
CA ALA A 99 9.88 9.69 10.49
C ALA A 99 8.41 10.12 10.31
N GLY A 100 8.07 10.76 9.19
CA GLY A 100 6.69 11.11 8.86
C GLY A 100 5.80 9.88 8.70
N HIS A 101 6.30 8.82 8.03
CA HIS A 101 5.61 7.53 7.97
C HIS A 101 5.40 6.92 9.37
N GLY A 102 6.46 6.86 10.19
CA GLY A 102 6.38 6.34 11.55
C GLY A 102 5.41 7.14 12.43
N TYR A 103 5.41 8.46 12.32
CA TYR A 103 4.45 9.33 13.00
C TYR A 103 3.02 9.06 12.55
N ALA A 104 2.77 8.90 11.26
CA ALA A 104 1.44 8.61 10.75
C ALA A 104 0.91 7.25 11.26
N ILE A 105 1.77 6.23 11.37
CA ILE A 105 1.43 4.95 12.00
C ILE A 105 1.16 5.14 13.51
N TRP A 106 1.98 5.90 14.21
CA TRP A 106 1.81 6.13 15.64
C TRP A 106 0.52 6.90 15.99
N ASP A 107 0.23 7.96 15.24
CA ASP A 107 -0.94 8.82 15.46
C ASP A 107 -2.24 8.16 15.00
N ARG A 108 -2.25 7.56 13.81
CA ARG A 108 -3.49 7.13 13.16
C ARG A 108 -3.79 5.64 13.28
N TRP A 109 -2.77 4.78 13.21
CA TRP A 109 -2.94 3.34 13.40
C TRP A 109 -2.94 2.99 14.89
N ALA A 110 -1.86 3.38 15.59
CA ALA A 110 -1.67 3.01 16.98
C ALA A 110 -2.46 3.89 17.94
N MET A 111 -2.91 5.07 17.50
CA MET A 111 -3.63 6.04 18.34
C MET A 111 -2.93 6.27 19.68
N TRP A 112 -1.60 6.39 19.63
CA TRP A 112 -0.76 6.61 20.81
C TRP A 112 -0.71 5.44 21.83
N SER A 113 -1.23 4.25 21.50
CA SER A 113 -1.10 3.02 22.29
C SER A 113 0.11 2.19 21.84
N VAL A 114 0.94 1.78 22.81
CA VAL A 114 2.09 0.91 22.56
C VAL A 114 1.64 -0.49 22.16
N GLU A 115 0.60 -1.00 22.82
CA GLU A 115 0.01 -2.30 22.56
C GLU A 115 -0.52 -2.36 21.13
N ARG A 116 -1.35 -1.39 20.73
CA ARG A 116 -1.91 -1.30 19.38
C ARG A 116 -0.84 -1.08 18.32
N PHE A 117 0.22 -0.34 18.65
CA PHE A 117 1.39 -0.22 17.78
C PHE A 117 2.03 -1.59 17.50
N PHE A 118 2.04 -2.51 18.45
CA PHE A 118 2.48 -3.89 18.23
C PHE A 118 1.36 -4.85 17.81
N GLY A 119 0.18 -4.33 17.44
CA GLY A 119 -0.97 -5.11 16.98
C GLY A 119 -1.71 -5.86 18.10
N VAL A 120 -1.45 -5.50 19.36
CA VAL A 120 -2.07 -6.11 20.55
C VAL A 120 -3.23 -5.22 21.00
N GLU A 121 -4.38 -5.83 21.28
CA GLU A 121 -5.56 -5.11 21.77
C GLU A 121 -6.14 -5.80 23.02
N TYR A 122 -6.72 -5.01 23.93
CA TYR A 122 -7.40 -5.52 25.10
C TYR A 122 -8.83 -5.89 24.73
N VAL A 123 -9.21 -7.15 24.95
CA VAL A 123 -10.56 -7.63 24.67
C VAL A 123 -11.29 -7.80 26.00
N GLU A 124 -12.27 -6.94 26.25
CA GLU A 124 -13.01 -6.90 27.53
C GLU A 124 -13.68 -8.23 27.86
N THR A 125 -14.24 -8.91 26.86
CA THR A 125 -14.91 -10.22 27.05
C THR A 125 -13.94 -11.32 27.52
N LEU A 126 -12.65 -11.18 27.21
CA LEU A 126 -11.59 -12.10 27.63
C LEU A 126 -10.82 -11.58 28.85
N GLY A 127 -11.09 -10.35 29.29
CA GLY A 127 -10.37 -9.67 30.36
C GLY A 127 -8.85 -9.60 30.14
N SER A 128 -8.37 -9.70 28.89
CA SER A 128 -6.95 -9.88 28.58
C SER A 128 -6.54 -9.27 27.24
N PHE A 129 -5.24 -9.03 27.10
CA PHE A 129 -4.63 -8.60 25.84
C PHE A 129 -4.42 -9.78 24.89
N VAL A 130 -4.80 -9.59 23.63
CA VAL A 130 -4.64 -10.60 22.58
C VAL A 130 -3.90 -10.02 21.37
N MET A 131 -3.16 -10.88 20.67
CA MET A 131 -2.50 -10.54 19.42
C MET A 131 -3.55 -10.43 18.31
N PHE A 132 -4.09 -9.23 18.13
CA PHE A 132 -5.16 -8.98 17.18
C PHE A 132 -4.63 -8.93 15.73
N ARG A 133 -3.46 -8.30 15.52
CA ARG A 133 -2.85 -8.06 14.20
C ARG A 133 -1.36 -8.42 14.18
N PRO A 134 -1.01 -9.73 14.24
CA PRO A 134 0.38 -10.18 14.31
C PRO A 134 1.24 -9.67 13.17
N GLU A 135 0.65 -9.52 11.98
CA GLU A 135 1.31 -9.03 10.79
C GLU A 135 1.78 -7.57 10.97
N VAL A 136 0.91 -6.71 11.51
CA VAL A 136 1.25 -5.31 11.80
C VAL A 136 2.30 -5.22 12.91
N GLY A 137 2.14 -6.04 13.95
CA GLY A 137 3.10 -6.12 15.06
C GLY A 137 4.52 -6.44 14.62
N ILE A 138 4.69 -7.46 13.78
CA ILE A 138 6.01 -7.84 13.24
C ILE A 138 6.60 -6.71 12.40
N MET A 139 5.80 -6.06 11.55
CA MET A 139 6.27 -4.91 10.79
C MET A 139 6.71 -3.79 11.73
N ASN A 140 5.88 -3.39 12.68
CA ASN A 140 6.21 -2.29 13.58
C ASN A 140 7.45 -2.60 14.45
N MET A 141 7.66 -3.86 14.85
CA MET A 141 8.90 -4.29 15.47
C MET A 141 10.13 -4.07 14.56
N MET A 142 10.05 -4.48 13.29
CA MET A 142 11.14 -4.23 12.32
C MET A 142 11.41 -2.72 12.16
N ALA A 143 10.37 -1.88 12.21
CA ALA A 143 10.52 -0.42 12.16
C ALA A 143 11.24 0.13 13.39
N VAL A 144 10.87 -0.31 14.59
CA VAL A 144 11.52 0.10 15.84
C VAL A 144 13.00 -0.26 15.86
N ILE A 145 13.39 -1.39 15.23
CA ILE A 145 14.80 -1.78 15.13
C ILE A 145 15.57 -0.85 14.18
N ILE A 146 15.03 -0.53 13.00
CA ILE A 146 15.76 0.24 11.99
C ILE A 146 15.67 1.76 12.19
N PHE A 147 14.60 2.27 12.80
CA PHE A 147 14.36 3.70 12.94
C PHE A 147 15.47 4.42 13.71
N PRO A 148 15.95 3.92 14.86
CA PRO A 148 17.12 4.50 15.53
C PRO A 148 18.36 4.54 14.64
N MET A 149 18.58 3.53 13.79
CA MET A 149 19.69 3.52 12.84
C MET A 149 19.55 4.62 11.79
N ILE A 150 18.33 4.83 11.27
CA ILE A 150 18.01 5.92 10.34
C ILE A 150 18.31 7.29 10.99
N ILE A 151 17.90 7.49 12.25
CA ILE A 151 18.17 8.73 12.99
C ILE A 151 19.67 8.94 13.21
N VAL A 152 20.42 7.91 13.58
CA VAL A 152 21.89 7.98 13.72
C VAL A 152 22.54 8.41 12.39
N LEU A 153 22.10 7.86 11.26
CA LEU A 153 22.61 8.26 9.95
C LEU A 153 22.28 9.71 9.61
N ALA A 154 21.07 10.18 9.92
CA ALA A 154 20.66 11.56 9.69
C ALA A 154 21.50 12.54 10.54
N ILE A 155 21.65 12.29 11.84
CA ILE A 155 22.45 13.12 12.75
C ILE A 155 23.92 13.17 12.31
N THR A 156 24.45 12.03 11.87
CA THR A 156 25.84 11.92 11.41
C THR A 156 26.05 12.35 9.95
N SER A 157 25.03 12.90 9.28
CA SER A 157 25.14 13.41 7.90
C SER A 157 25.72 14.83 7.81
N SER A 158 26.36 15.34 8.87
CA SER A 158 26.96 16.68 8.92
C SER A 158 28.49 16.66 8.84
N ASP A 159 29.09 17.74 8.32
CA ASP A 159 30.54 17.91 8.28
C ASP A 159 31.18 17.83 9.68
N ARG A 160 30.48 18.33 10.71
CA ARG A 160 30.91 18.28 12.11
C ARG A 160 30.98 16.85 12.62
N ALA A 161 29.99 16.01 12.27
CA ALA A 161 30.01 14.61 12.63
C ALA A 161 31.17 13.87 11.97
N VAL A 162 31.48 14.16 10.69
CA VAL A 162 32.64 13.53 10.06
C VAL A 162 33.96 13.98 10.67
N SER A 163 34.10 15.27 11.02
CA SER A 163 35.30 15.75 11.72
C SER A 163 35.46 15.13 13.11
N PHE A 164 34.35 14.84 13.80
CA PHE A 164 34.36 14.24 15.12
C PHE A 164 34.69 12.75 15.08
N LEU A 165 34.03 11.99 14.20
CA LEU A 165 34.20 10.53 14.10
C LEU A 165 35.45 10.10 13.33
N GLY A 166 35.97 10.96 12.46
CA GLY A 166 36.97 10.61 11.46
C GLY A 166 36.35 9.95 10.24
N ILE A 167 36.99 10.15 9.08
CA ILE A 167 36.46 9.72 7.77
C ILE A 167 36.26 8.20 7.70
N SER A 168 37.18 7.42 8.25
CA SER A 168 37.12 5.94 8.20
C SER A 168 35.93 5.41 9.00
N SER A 169 35.82 5.80 10.27
CA SER A 169 34.73 5.39 11.16
C SER A 169 33.38 5.88 10.66
N TRP A 170 33.29 7.12 10.15
CA TRP A 170 32.07 7.66 9.55
C TRP A 170 31.63 6.85 8.32
N LYS A 171 32.56 6.53 7.42
CA LYS A 171 32.26 5.71 6.23
C LYS A 171 31.81 4.30 6.62
N TRP A 172 32.46 3.69 7.60
CA TRP A 172 32.06 2.38 8.11
C TRP A 172 30.65 2.42 8.70
N LEU A 173 30.37 3.38 9.60
CA LEU A 173 29.05 3.55 10.21
C LEU A 173 27.95 3.69 9.15
N HIS A 174 28.16 4.60 8.18
CA HIS A 174 27.20 4.85 7.11
C HIS A 174 27.01 3.64 6.21
N SER A 175 28.08 2.96 5.81
CA SER A 175 27.99 1.82 4.90
C SER A 175 27.34 0.60 5.57
N SER A 176 27.69 0.32 6.83
CA SER A 176 27.16 -0.80 7.60
C SER A 176 25.68 -0.62 7.89
N LEU A 177 25.27 0.51 8.47
CA LEU A 177 23.87 0.74 8.84
C LEU A 177 22.95 0.85 7.63
N VAL A 178 23.37 1.55 6.56
CA VAL A 178 22.56 1.65 5.34
C VAL A 178 22.30 0.27 4.73
N SER A 179 23.29 -0.63 4.77
CA SER A 179 23.13 -2.00 4.28
C SER A 179 22.09 -2.77 5.09
N VAL A 180 22.18 -2.72 6.44
CA VAL A 180 21.21 -3.37 7.33
C VAL A 180 19.81 -2.81 7.11
N ILE A 181 19.66 -1.48 7.10
CA ILE A 181 18.39 -0.78 6.86
C ILE A 181 17.78 -1.22 5.54
N PHE A 182 18.58 -1.26 4.46
CA PHE A 182 18.11 -1.67 3.15
C PHE A 182 17.54 -3.09 3.16
N TYR A 183 18.29 -4.07 3.65
CA TYR A 183 17.83 -5.47 3.66
C TYR A 183 16.59 -5.68 4.54
N VAL A 184 16.52 -5.00 5.69
CA VAL A 184 15.33 -5.07 6.56
C VAL A 184 14.12 -4.40 5.89
N ILE A 185 14.29 -3.26 5.21
CA ILE A 185 13.21 -2.60 4.46
C ILE A 185 12.75 -3.46 3.27
N VAL A 186 13.66 -4.12 2.55
CA VAL A 186 13.30 -5.03 1.45
C VAL A 186 12.48 -6.21 1.98
N LEU A 187 12.94 -6.84 3.07
CA LEU A 187 12.19 -7.93 3.71
C LEU A 187 10.82 -7.45 4.22
N ARG A 188 10.78 -6.30 4.89
CA ARG A 188 9.53 -5.67 5.36
C ARG A 188 8.56 -5.43 4.20
N GLY A 189 9.05 -4.84 3.11
CA GLY A 189 8.23 -4.55 1.94
C GLY A 189 7.76 -5.79 1.20
N ILE A 190 8.58 -6.85 1.14
CA ILE A 190 8.14 -8.15 0.61
C ILE A 190 6.99 -8.72 1.45
N LEU A 191 7.15 -8.79 2.77
CA LEU A 191 6.12 -9.31 3.67
C LEU A 191 4.83 -8.48 3.56
N TYR A 192 4.96 -7.16 3.63
CA TYR A 192 3.82 -6.25 3.57
C TYR A 192 3.11 -6.27 2.21
N LEU A 193 3.85 -6.12 1.10
CA LEU A 193 3.25 -5.97 -0.23
C LEU A 193 2.74 -7.28 -0.84
N PHE A 194 3.34 -8.42 -0.48
CA PHE A 194 3.06 -9.70 -1.15
C PHE A 194 2.55 -10.81 -0.24
N PHE A 195 2.63 -10.70 1.08
CA PHE A 195 2.06 -11.71 1.98
C PHE A 195 0.83 -11.20 2.72
N PHE A 196 0.88 -9.98 3.25
CA PHE A 196 -0.18 -9.50 4.15
C PHE A 196 -1.48 -9.16 3.45
N PHE A 197 -1.42 -8.89 2.15
CA PHE A 197 -2.58 -8.54 1.34
C PHE A 197 -3.07 -9.68 0.47
N GLN A 198 -2.56 -10.89 0.72
CA GLN A 198 -3.03 -12.10 0.06
C GLN A 198 -4.23 -12.68 0.82
N PRO A 199 -5.17 -13.33 0.12
CA PRO A 199 -6.24 -14.07 0.77
C PRO A 199 -5.65 -15.19 1.65
N THR A 200 -5.98 -15.17 2.95
CA THR A 200 -5.59 -16.20 3.92
C THR A 200 -6.81 -16.75 4.64
N LEU A 201 -6.80 -18.05 4.93
CA LEU A 201 -7.86 -18.68 5.74
C LEU A 201 -7.81 -18.18 7.19
N PRO A 202 -8.96 -18.01 7.87
CA PRO A 202 -10.31 -18.31 7.38
C PRO A 202 -10.96 -17.18 6.56
N GLU A 203 -10.48 -15.94 6.70
CA GLU A 203 -11.20 -14.73 6.25
C GLU A 203 -11.16 -14.45 4.75
N LEU A 204 -10.32 -15.14 3.95
CA LEU A 204 -10.26 -15.10 2.47
C LEU A 204 -10.41 -13.69 1.85
N ARG A 205 -9.95 -12.68 2.59
CA ARG A 205 -10.14 -11.28 2.24
C ARG A 205 -9.21 -10.91 1.10
N MET A 206 -9.78 -10.34 0.04
CA MET A 206 -9.01 -9.86 -1.10
C MET A 206 -8.82 -8.36 -1.03
N TYR A 207 -7.55 -7.97 -1.09
CA TYR A 207 -7.16 -6.57 -1.16
C TYR A 207 -6.78 -6.20 -2.60
N PRO A 208 -7.15 -5.01 -3.08
CA PRO A 208 -6.79 -4.57 -4.42
C PRO A 208 -5.26 -4.47 -4.54
N SER A 209 -4.72 -5.03 -5.63
CA SER A 209 -3.30 -4.91 -5.93
C SER A 209 -2.92 -3.44 -6.12
N ILE A 210 -1.71 -3.06 -5.70
CA ILE A 210 -1.18 -1.72 -5.96
C ILE A 210 -0.08 -1.80 -7.03
N TRP A 211 -0.03 -0.79 -7.89
CA TRP A 211 0.94 -0.74 -8.99
C TRP A 211 2.41 -0.81 -8.53
N PHE A 212 2.70 -0.41 -7.29
CA PHE A 212 4.06 -0.29 -6.76
C PHE A 212 4.70 -1.63 -6.32
N LEU A 213 3.95 -2.76 -6.35
CA LEU A 213 4.44 -4.10 -5.98
C LEU A 213 5.72 -4.49 -6.75
N TYR A 214 5.61 -4.64 -8.06
CA TYR A 214 6.74 -5.09 -8.88
C TYR A 214 7.81 -4.01 -9.11
N PRO A 215 7.47 -2.70 -9.22
CA PRO A 215 8.47 -1.64 -9.17
C PRO A 215 9.35 -1.70 -7.91
N PHE A 216 8.78 -1.98 -6.74
CA PHE A 216 9.55 -2.15 -5.50
C PHE A 216 10.57 -3.30 -5.59
N LEU A 217 10.18 -4.47 -6.11
CA LEU A 217 11.09 -5.60 -6.32
C LEU A 217 12.18 -5.26 -7.34
N GLY A 218 11.80 -4.63 -8.46
CA GLY A 218 12.72 -4.20 -9.51
C GLY A 218 13.77 -3.22 -8.98
N MET A 219 13.35 -2.21 -8.23
CA MET A 219 14.25 -1.24 -7.57
C MET A 219 15.22 -1.93 -6.61
N SER A 220 14.73 -2.87 -5.80
CA SER A 220 15.56 -3.64 -4.86
C SER A 220 16.63 -4.46 -5.59
N LEU A 221 16.24 -5.16 -6.67
CA LEU A 221 17.14 -5.97 -7.47
C LEU A 221 18.17 -5.11 -8.23
N ILE A 222 17.74 -3.98 -8.79
CA ILE A 222 18.63 -3.02 -9.47
C ILE A 222 19.69 -2.49 -8.51
N ALA A 223 19.31 -2.12 -7.28
CA ALA A 223 20.24 -1.58 -6.29
C ALA A 223 21.37 -2.57 -5.99
N VAL A 224 21.03 -3.82 -5.68
CA VAL A 224 22.04 -4.86 -5.37
C VAL A 224 22.85 -5.26 -6.61
N SER A 225 22.21 -5.32 -7.79
CA SER A 225 22.91 -5.62 -9.04
C SER A 225 23.97 -4.57 -9.37
N LEU A 226 23.64 -3.28 -9.24
CA LEU A 226 24.60 -2.20 -9.46
C LEU A 226 25.75 -2.26 -8.44
N GLN A 227 25.46 -2.54 -7.16
CA GLN A 227 26.48 -2.71 -6.13
C GLN A 227 27.44 -3.86 -6.47
N ALA A 228 26.90 -5.01 -6.88
CA ALA A 228 27.69 -6.17 -7.29
C ALA A 228 28.57 -5.86 -8.51
N ILE A 229 28.02 -5.23 -9.54
CA ILE A 229 28.77 -4.84 -10.75
C ILE A 229 29.89 -3.85 -10.39
N ALA A 230 29.59 -2.85 -9.55
CA ALA A 230 30.59 -1.88 -9.10
C ALA A 230 31.70 -2.52 -8.26
N PHE A 231 31.36 -3.50 -7.42
CA PHE A 231 32.33 -4.29 -6.67
C PHE A 231 33.25 -5.08 -7.60
N VAL A 232 32.67 -5.88 -8.52
CA VAL A 232 33.42 -6.68 -9.49
C VAL A 232 34.36 -5.80 -10.30
N LYS A 233 33.85 -4.70 -10.88
CA LYS A 233 34.65 -3.74 -11.64
C LYS A 233 35.83 -3.20 -10.82
N THR A 234 35.58 -2.80 -9.58
CA THR A 234 36.61 -2.21 -8.71
C THR A 234 37.72 -3.21 -8.39
N VAL A 235 37.37 -4.45 -8.07
CA VAL A 235 38.36 -5.50 -7.77
C VAL A 235 39.19 -5.86 -9.00
N LEU A 236 38.55 -5.97 -10.17
CA LEU A 236 39.24 -6.28 -11.42
C LEU A 236 40.20 -5.16 -11.85
N GLU A 237 39.80 -3.89 -11.71
CA GLU A 237 40.66 -2.74 -12.04
C GLU A 237 41.88 -2.63 -11.10
N GLN A 238 41.69 -2.87 -9.80
CA GLN A 238 42.81 -2.88 -8.84
C GLN A 238 43.83 -3.98 -9.14
N LYS A 239 43.38 -5.13 -9.63
CA LYS A 239 44.26 -6.23 -10.05
C LYS A 239 44.95 -5.97 -11.39
N GLY A 240 44.26 -5.36 -12.36
CA GLY A 240 44.82 -5.04 -13.68
C GLY A 240 45.88 -3.93 -13.67
N GLY A 241 45.85 -3.04 -12.69
CA GLY A 241 46.86 -1.97 -12.51
C GLY A 241 48.19 -2.45 -11.91
N GLY A 242 48.25 -3.67 -11.37
CA GLY A 242 49.48 -4.31 -10.92
C GLY A 242 50.07 -5.18 -12.03
N LYS A 243 51.35 -4.98 -12.38
CA LYS A 243 52.11 -5.83 -13.33
C LYS A 243 52.21 -7.29 -12.85
N VAL A 244 51.13 -8.07 -12.96
CA VAL A 244 51.09 -9.48 -12.53
C VAL A 244 50.73 -10.38 -13.70
N ASN A 245 51.54 -11.42 -13.90
CA ASN A 245 51.57 -12.34 -15.03
C ASN A 245 50.19 -12.86 -15.48
N PHE A 246 49.92 -12.74 -16.78
CA PHE A 246 48.61 -12.91 -17.43
C PHE A 246 48.04 -14.34 -17.46
N THR A 247 48.83 -15.37 -17.15
CA THR A 247 48.42 -16.78 -17.36
C THR A 247 47.62 -17.38 -16.20
N ASN A 248 47.63 -16.78 -15.00
CA ASN A 248 46.90 -17.29 -13.83
C ASN A 248 45.63 -16.47 -13.45
N ASN A 249 45.19 -15.57 -14.35
CA ASN A 249 44.22 -14.52 -14.02
C ASN A 249 42.74 -14.89 -14.35
N LYS A 250 42.50 -15.86 -15.24
CA LYS A 250 41.13 -16.23 -15.67
C LYS A 250 40.29 -16.82 -14.53
N PHE A 251 40.87 -17.75 -13.76
CA PHE A 251 40.18 -18.39 -12.64
C PHE A 251 39.86 -17.39 -11.52
N GLN A 252 40.78 -16.47 -11.21
CA GLN A 252 40.54 -15.42 -10.22
C GLN A 252 39.45 -14.44 -10.67
N ASN A 253 39.43 -14.06 -11.95
CA ASN A 253 38.38 -13.20 -12.49
C ASN A 253 37.00 -13.88 -12.42
N LEU A 254 36.93 -15.18 -12.76
CA LEU A 254 35.73 -15.99 -12.59
C LEU A 254 35.27 -16.05 -11.13
N MET A 255 36.20 -16.21 -10.17
CA MET A 255 35.85 -16.17 -8.75
C MET A 255 35.26 -14.82 -8.34
N VAL A 256 35.85 -13.70 -8.77
CA VAL A 256 35.34 -12.35 -8.43
C VAL A 256 33.94 -12.13 -9.01
N VAL A 257 33.71 -12.56 -10.26
CA VAL A 257 32.37 -12.53 -10.87
C VAL A 257 31.40 -13.43 -10.09
N GLY A 258 31.84 -14.63 -9.69
CA GLY A 258 31.07 -15.53 -8.85
C GLY A 258 30.62 -14.87 -7.54
N VAL A 259 31.53 -14.19 -6.82
CA VAL A 259 31.19 -13.41 -5.62
C VAL A 259 30.15 -12.34 -5.93
N GLY A 260 30.29 -11.61 -7.05
CA GLY A 260 29.30 -10.65 -7.51
C GLY A 260 27.90 -11.27 -7.69
N ILE A 261 27.81 -12.45 -8.28
CA ILE A 261 26.55 -13.19 -8.44
C ILE A 261 25.96 -13.58 -7.08
N PHE A 262 26.78 -14.09 -6.16
CA PHE A 262 26.35 -14.46 -4.82
C PHE A 262 25.82 -13.29 -3.99
N LEU A 263 26.27 -12.05 -4.27
CA LEU A 263 25.72 -10.85 -3.62
C LEU A 263 24.28 -10.55 -4.09
N VAL A 264 23.96 -10.83 -5.36
CA VAL A 264 22.62 -10.56 -5.94
C VAL A 264 21.63 -11.68 -5.60
N LEU A 265 22.14 -12.92 -5.46
CA LEU A 265 21.34 -14.13 -5.34
C LEU A 265 20.24 -14.07 -4.26
N PRO A 266 20.46 -13.57 -3.02
CA PRO A 266 19.42 -13.54 -2.01
C PRO A 266 18.20 -12.71 -2.41
N ILE A 267 18.41 -11.50 -2.96
CA ILE A 267 17.31 -10.63 -3.41
C ILE A 267 16.65 -11.20 -4.66
N LEU A 268 17.42 -11.80 -5.57
CA LEU A 268 16.88 -12.46 -6.76
C LEU A 268 15.97 -13.65 -6.38
N LEU A 269 16.43 -14.53 -5.48
CA LEU A 269 15.66 -15.68 -5.02
C LEU A 269 14.41 -15.26 -4.25
N ALA A 270 14.52 -14.25 -3.38
CA ALA A 270 13.36 -13.72 -2.65
C ALA A 270 12.33 -13.13 -3.63
N SER A 271 12.77 -12.30 -4.59
CA SER A 271 11.90 -11.68 -5.59
C SER A 271 11.25 -12.73 -6.50
N ALA A 272 12.02 -13.70 -7.00
CA ALA A 272 11.52 -14.78 -7.85
C ALA A 272 10.52 -15.67 -7.11
N SER A 273 10.81 -16.03 -5.85
CA SER A 273 9.90 -16.80 -5.00
C SER A 273 8.58 -16.08 -4.82
N VAL A 274 8.63 -14.77 -4.54
CA VAL A 274 7.44 -13.96 -4.31
C VAL A 274 6.60 -13.81 -5.58
N VAL A 275 7.23 -13.50 -6.71
CA VAL A 275 6.53 -13.44 -8.01
C VAL A 275 5.91 -14.79 -8.37
N TYR A 276 6.63 -15.89 -8.11
CA TYR A 276 6.11 -17.24 -8.32
C TYR A 276 4.88 -17.51 -7.44
N LEU A 277 4.95 -17.22 -6.14
CA LEU A 277 3.83 -17.44 -5.21
C LEU A 277 2.62 -16.57 -5.55
N ASP A 278 2.85 -15.29 -5.83
CA ASP A 278 1.81 -14.32 -6.21
C ASP A 278 1.06 -14.77 -7.49
N SER A 279 1.79 -15.31 -8.48
CA SER A 279 1.20 -15.91 -9.69
C SER A 279 0.35 -17.15 -9.44
N ARG A 280 0.51 -17.82 -8.29
CA ARG A 280 -0.29 -18.99 -7.89
C ARG A 280 -1.52 -18.63 -7.07
N ILE A 281 -1.43 -17.57 -6.27
CA ILE A 281 -2.54 -17.09 -5.44
C ILE A 281 -3.61 -16.42 -6.33
N SER A 282 -3.20 -15.86 -7.48
CA SER A 282 -4.07 -15.17 -8.44
C SER A 282 -5.08 -16.05 -9.21
N VAL A 283 -5.22 -17.35 -8.87
CA VAL A 283 -6.04 -18.31 -9.62
C VAL A 283 -7.41 -18.58 -8.98
N VAL A 284 -7.61 -18.18 -7.72
CA VAL A 284 -8.94 -18.20 -7.12
C VAL A 284 -9.56 -16.84 -7.37
N SER A 285 -10.33 -16.70 -8.46
CA SER A 285 -11.05 -15.46 -8.70
C SER A 285 -11.96 -15.17 -7.52
N SER A 286 -12.14 -13.89 -7.19
CA SER A 286 -13.19 -13.43 -6.27
C SER A 286 -14.53 -14.06 -6.61
N GLU A 287 -14.75 -14.36 -7.90
CA GLU A 287 -15.92 -15.07 -8.42
C GLU A 287 -16.03 -16.51 -7.88
N THR A 288 -14.93 -17.27 -7.78
CA THR A 288 -14.98 -18.67 -7.33
C THR A 288 -15.26 -18.79 -5.83
N LEU A 289 -14.71 -17.87 -5.01
CA LEU A 289 -14.96 -17.84 -3.57
C LEU A 289 -16.30 -17.21 -3.22
N ALA A 290 -16.71 -16.17 -3.95
CA ALA A 290 -18.05 -15.61 -3.83
C ALA A 290 -19.11 -16.66 -4.18
N GLN A 291 -18.95 -17.37 -5.30
CA GLN A 291 -19.92 -18.40 -5.73
C GLN A 291 -19.95 -19.64 -4.83
N GLN A 292 -18.84 -20.02 -4.17
CA GLN A 292 -18.81 -21.21 -3.31
C GLN A 292 -19.56 -21.04 -1.98
N ASN A 293 -19.76 -19.80 -1.53
CA ASN A 293 -20.47 -19.50 -0.28
C ASN A 293 -21.79 -18.74 -0.52
N LEU A 294 -22.27 -18.64 -1.77
CA LEU A 294 -23.60 -18.09 -1.98
C LEU A 294 -24.63 -19.02 -1.32
N PRO A 295 -25.53 -18.48 -0.49
CA PRO A 295 -26.64 -19.27 0.03
C PRO A 295 -27.42 -19.83 -1.15
N GLN A 296 -27.89 -21.07 -1.02
CA GLN A 296 -28.62 -21.74 -2.10
C GLN A 296 -29.92 -21.02 -2.47
N ASN A 297 -30.47 -20.24 -1.54
CA ASN A 297 -31.66 -19.44 -1.74
C ASN A 297 -31.42 -18.02 -1.21
N TYR A 298 -31.81 -17.02 -1.99
CA TYR A 298 -31.84 -15.60 -1.62
C TYR A 298 -32.93 -14.88 -2.41
N ALA A 299 -33.29 -13.66 -2.00
CA ALA A 299 -34.29 -12.87 -2.71
C ALA A 299 -33.70 -12.26 -3.98
N SER A 300 -34.26 -12.57 -5.14
CA SER A 300 -33.80 -12.03 -6.43
C SER A 300 -34.16 -10.55 -6.63
N SER A 301 -35.22 -10.09 -5.96
CA SER A 301 -35.68 -8.71 -5.93
C SER A 301 -36.11 -8.33 -4.52
N PHE A 302 -35.73 -7.15 -4.01
CA PHE A 302 -36.13 -6.66 -2.69
C PHE A 302 -35.90 -5.15 -2.54
N HIS A 303 -36.60 -4.55 -1.59
CA HIS A 303 -36.38 -3.20 -1.11
C HIS A 303 -36.20 -3.22 0.41
N MET A 304 -35.12 -2.61 0.90
CA MET A 304 -34.87 -2.52 2.34
C MET A 304 -34.14 -1.25 2.74
N VAL A 305 -34.19 -0.96 4.04
CA VAL A 305 -33.45 0.12 4.69
C VAL A 305 -32.59 -0.48 5.79
N ILE A 306 -31.29 -0.24 5.74
CA ILE A 306 -30.32 -0.62 6.77
C ILE A 306 -29.99 0.63 7.56
N LYS A 307 -30.26 0.63 8.86
CA LYS A 307 -29.98 1.76 9.76
C LYS A 307 -28.70 1.46 10.53
N GLU A 308 -27.71 2.34 10.40
CA GLU A 308 -26.41 2.27 11.06
C GLU A 308 -26.11 3.61 11.72
N GLU A 309 -26.28 3.68 13.05
CA GLU A 309 -26.08 4.90 13.86
C GLU A 309 -26.83 6.14 13.32
N ALA A 310 -26.12 7.02 12.60
CA ALA A 310 -26.64 8.25 12.00
C ALA A 310 -26.91 8.14 10.48
N GLN A 311 -26.77 6.93 9.93
CA GLN A 311 -26.88 6.66 8.50
C GLN A 311 -28.02 5.68 8.19
N ASP A 312 -28.79 6.00 7.16
CA ASP A 312 -29.77 5.09 6.58
C ASP A 312 -29.34 4.73 5.16
N VAL A 313 -29.16 3.45 4.88
CA VAL A 313 -28.87 2.92 3.55
C VAL A 313 -30.12 2.30 2.97
N TYR A 314 -30.69 2.98 1.97
CA TYR A 314 -31.82 2.49 1.19
C TYR A 314 -31.29 1.69 0.02
N LEU A 315 -31.77 0.47 -0.13
CA LEU A 315 -31.32 -0.46 -1.14
C LEU A 315 -32.51 -1.04 -1.91
N TRP A 316 -32.50 -0.86 -3.22
CA TRP A 316 -33.44 -1.48 -4.16
C TRP A 316 -32.66 -2.37 -5.09
N VAL A 317 -33.06 -3.63 -5.18
CA VAL A 317 -32.44 -4.63 -6.05
C VAL A 317 -33.53 -5.35 -6.81
N GLN A 318 -33.34 -5.50 -8.11
CA GLN A 318 -34.25 -6.23 -8.98
C GLN A 318 -33.48 -7.16 -9.91
N ASP A 319 -34.01 -8.39 -10.07
CA ASP A 319 -33.55 -9.39 -11.02
C ASP A 319 -32.04 -9.71 -10.92
N ILE A 320 -31.54 -9.85 -9.68
CA ILE A 320 -30.10 -9.98 -9.37
C ILE A 320 -29.39 -11.09 -10.16
N ASP A 321 -30.11 -12.16 -10.49
CA ASP A 321 -29.58 -13.37 -11.14
C ASP A 321 -29.45 -13.24 -12.66
N THR A 322 -30.20 -12.33 -13.27
CA THR A 322 -30.35 -12.29 -14.73
C THR A 322 -30.00 -10.94 -15.31
N LYS A 323 -30.66 -9.88 -14.82
CA LYS A 323 -30.52 -8.51 -15.31
C LYS A 323 -30.52 -7.55 -14.13
N PRO A 324 -29.47 -7.54 -13.31
CA PRO A 324 -29.47 -6.80 -12.06
C PRO A 324 -29.66 -5.30 -12.28
N TYR A 325 -30.73 -4.77 -11.71
CA TYR A 325 -30.88 -3.35 -11.45
C TYR A 325 -30.62 -3.10 -9.97
N PHE A 326 -29.74 -2.15 -9.67
CA PHE A 326 -29.49 -1.76 -8.28
C PHE A 326 -29.65 -0.25 -8.14
N ARG A 327 -30.23 0.17 -7.02
CA ARG A 327 -30.13 1.53 -6.53
C ARG A 327 -29.76 1.51 -5.06
N GLN A 328 -28.76 2.31 -4.71
CA GLN A 328 -28.39 2.59 -3.34
C GLN A 328 -28.53 4.08 -3.07
N THR A 329 -29.08 4.43 -1.93
CA THR A 329 -29.11 5.82 -1.45
C THR A 329 -28.68 5.83 0.01
N ILE A 330 -27.66 6.63 0.31
CA ILE A 330 -27.16 6.80 1.67
C ILE A 330 -27.63 8.15 2.17
N ASN A 331 -28.39 8.13 3.27
CA ASN A 331 -28.77 9.31 4.00
C ASN A 331 -27.93 9.41 5.27
N VAL A 332 -27.47 10.61 5.60
CA VAL A 332 -26.81 10.94 6.87
C VAL A 332 -27.64 12.02 7.54
N ASP A 333 -28.05 11.81 8.78
CA ASP A 333 -28.94 12.72 9.53
C ASP A 333 -30.21 13.08 8.74
N GLY A 334 -30.80 12.09 8.06
CA GLY A 334 -32.03 12.24 7.26
C GLY A 334 -31.85 12.98 5.93
N SER A 335 -30.62 13.34 5.54
CA SER A 335 -30.33 13.99 4.26
C SER A 335 -29.58 13.05 3.33
N PRO A 336 -30.02 12.86 2.07
CA PRO A 336 -29.27 12.06 1.11
C PRO A 336 -27.92 12.71 0.84
N VAL A 337 -26.85 11.92 0.86
CA VAL A 337 -25.48 12.36 0.56
C VAL A 337 -24.93 11.69 -0.68
N ILE A 338 -25.34 10.44 -0.95
CA ILE A 338 -24.85 9.64 -2.07
C ILE A 338 -26.03 8.90 -2.71
N HIS A 339 -26.08 8.93 -4.04
CA HIS A 339 -26.92 8.06 -4.85
C HIS A 339 -26.06 7.22 -5.78
N GLN A 340 -26.41 5.94 -5.93
CA GLN A 340 -25.83 5.06 -6.92
C GLN A 340 -26.96 4.29 -7.61
N ILE A 341 -26.90 4.21 -8.94
CA ILE A 341 -27.87 3.49 -9.75
C ILE A 341 -27.11 2.71 -10.82
N TYR A 342 -27.30 1.40 -10.89
CA TYR A 342 -26.81 0.61 -11.99
C TYR A 342 -27.97 0.07 -12.83
N ARG A 343 -27.76 0.12 -14.14
CA ARG A 343 -28.69 -0.45 -15.11
C ARG A 343 -27.97 -1.49 -15.93
N TYR A 344 -28.44 -2.73 -15.85
CA TYR A 344 -27.84 -3.86 -16.56
C TYR A 344 -27.84 -3.67 -18.07
N ASP A 345 -28.98 -3.25 -18.64
CA ASP A 345 -29.13 -3.13 -20.10
C ASP A 345 -28.19 -2.07 -20.70
N GLU A 346 -27.77 -1.09 -19.89
CA GLU A 346 -26.81 -0.05 -20.28
C GLU A 346 -25.36 -0.37 -19.86
N LYS A 347 -25.16 -1.38 -19.01
CA LYS A 347 -23.90 -1.64 -18.29
C LYS A 347 -23.28 -0.37 -17.71
N THR A 348 -24.11 0.49 -17.12
CA THR A 348 -23.70 1.84 -16.70
C THR A 348 -24.03 2.05 -15.23
N LEU A 349 -23.04 2.53 -14.48
CA LEU A 349 -23.18 2.97 -13.09
C LEU A 349 -23.30 4.49 -13.06
N TYR A 350 -24.42 4.98 -12.56
CA TYR A 350 -24.66 6.39 -12.29
C TYR A 350 -24.39 6.67 -10.83
N MET A 351 -23.64 7.73 -10.55
CA MET A 351 -23.34 8.16 -9.18
C MET A 351 -23.74 9.62 -9.02
N ALA A 352 -24.26 9.99 -7.85
CA ALA A 352 -24.50 11.37 -7.49
C ALA A 352 -23.97 11.64 -6.09
N GLU A 353 -23.17 12.70 -5.97
CA GLU A 353 -22.67 13.20 -4.70
C GLU A 353 -23.05 14.67 -4.56
N LYS A 354 -23.31 15.12 -3.32
CA LYS A 354 -23.52 16.54 -3.07
C LYS A 354 -22.22 17.31 -3.27
N ASP A 355 -22.30 18.34 -4.11
CA ASP A 355 -21.25 19.34 -4.23
C ASP A 355 -21.18 20.23 -2.96
N PRO A 356 -20.18 21.12 -2.83
CA PRO A 356 -20.10 22.04 -1.69
C PRO A 356 -21.30 22.99 -1.53
N ASN A 357 -22.16 23.12 -2.54
CA ASN A 357 -23.38 23.91 -2.51
C ASN A 357 -24.62 23.07 -2.13
N GLY A 358 -24.44 21.77 -1.85
CA GLY A 358 -25.51 20.86 -1.50
C GLY A 358 -26.35 20.36 -2.68
N VAL A 359 -25.91 20.60 -3.91
CA VAL A 359 -26.56 20.12 -5.15
C VAL A 359 -25.92 18.81 -5.59
N PHE A 360 -26.73 17.84 -6.01
CA PHE A 360 -26.21 16.59 -6.53
C PHE A 360 -25.57 16.77 -7.90
N ALA A 361 -24.28 16.46 -8.01
CA ALA A 361 -23.58 16.34 -9.27
C ALA A 361 -23.61 14.88 -9.72
N TRP A 362 -24.29 14.59 -10.82
CA TRP A 362 -24.35 13.25 -11.39
C TRP A 362 -23.14 12.98 -12.28
N SER A 363 -22.57 11.79 -12.15
CA SER A 363 -21.57 11.21 -13.05
C SER A 363 -22.02 9.83 -13.51
N LYS A 364 -21.43 9.33 -14.60
CA LYS A 364 -21.65 7.98 -15.09
C LYS A 364 -20.36 7.29 -15.45
N GLU A 365 -20.33 5.98 -15.24
CA GLU A 365 -19.27 5.07 -15.65
C GLU A 365 -19.89 4.00 -16.55
N GLU A 366 -19.41 3.89 -17.79
CA GLU A 366 -19.91 2.97 -18.81
C GLU A 366 -19.05 1.68 -18.86
N ASN A 367 -19.65 0.59 -19.34
CA ASN A 367 -19.01 -0.73 -19.44
C ASN A 367 -18.61 -1.32 -18.07
N VAL A 368 -19.40 -1.03 -17.04
CA VAL A 368 -19.19 -1.58 -15.70
C VAL A 368 -19.70 -3.01 -15.67
N GLU A 369 -18.79 -3.94 -15.43
CA GLU A 369 -19.12 -5.35 -15.25
C GLU A 369 -19.79 -5.58 -13.89
N ILE A 370 -20.83 -6.41 -13.83
CA ILE A 370 -21.61 -6.65 -12.60
C ILE A 370 -20.71 -7.07 -11.44
N GLN A 371 -19.68 -7.85 -11.74
CA GLN A 371 -18.75 -8.40 -10.76
C GLN A 371 -18.00 -7.32 -9.99
N SER A 372 -17.76 -6.14 -10.60
CA SER A 372 -17.07 -5.03 -9.92
C SER A 372 -17.99 -4.25 -8.96
N LEU A 373 -19.30 -4.47 -9.01
CA LEU A 373 -20.29 -3.78 -8.16
C LEU A 373 -20.47 -4.43 -6.79
N GLY A 374 -19.74 -5.51 -6.49
CA GLY A 374 -19.85 -6.20 -5.21
C GLY A 374 -21.16 -6.96 -5.03
N VAL A 375 -21.83 -7.39 -6.11
CA VAL A 375 -23.11 -8.13 -6.06
C VAL A 375 -23.07 -9.35 -5.13
N ALA A 376 -21.93 -10.02 -5.01
CA ALA A 376 -21.75 -11.09 -4.03
C ALA A 376 -22.09 -10.67 -2.59
N SER A 377 -21.68 -9.47 -2.17
CA SER A 377 -21.98 -8.94 -0.83
C SER A 377 -23.47 -8.65 -0.64
N VAL A 378 -24.13 -8.19 -1.71
CA VAL A 378 -25.59 -7.99 -1.73
C VAL A 378 -26.31 -9.33 -1.59
N ILE A 379 -25.82 -10.38 -2.27
CA ILE A 379 -26.39 -11.73 -2.18
C ILE A 379 -26.20 -12.31 -0.78
N THR A 380 -24.98 -12.33 -0.25
CA THR A 380 -24.66 -13.00 1.02
C THR A 380 -25.17 -12.26 2.26
N GLY A 381 -25.52 -10.99 2.14
CA GLY A 381 -26.11 -10.20 3.23
C GLY A 381 -27.55 -9.80 2.91
N PRO A 382 -27.80 -8.58 2.38
CA PRO A 382 -29.12 -8.02 2.13
C PRO A 382 -30.15 -8.98 1.50
N ALA A 383 -29.81 -9.66 0.40
CA ALA A 383 -30.73 -10.54 -0.31
C ALA A 383 -31.06 -11.81 0.50
N SER A 384 -30.09 -12.32 1.26
CA SER A 384 -30.30 -13.45 2.17
C SER A 384 -31.19 -13.04 3.34
N TRP A 385 -30.91 -11.90 3.97
CA TRP A 385 -31.74 -11.35 5.05
C TRP A 385 -33.16 -11.09 4.59
N ALA A 386 -33.34 -10.52 3.39
CA ALA A 386 -34.64 -10.28 2.80
C ALA A 386 -35.45 -11.57 2.68
N LEU A 387 -34.83 -12.66 2.19
CA LEU A 387 -35.50 -13.95 2.08
C LEU A 387 -35.77 -14.62 3.43
N GLU A 388 -34.79 -14.64 4.33
CA GLU A 388 -34.85 -15.37 5.60
C GLU A 388 -35.78 -14.71 6.62
N LEU A 389 -35.74 -13.37 6.72
CA LEU A 389 -36.46 -12.60 7.74
C LEU A 389 -37.82 -12.11 7.25
N GLY A 390 -37.99 -11.94 5.92
CA GLY A 390 -39.21 -11.42 5.32
C GLY A 390 -39.49 -9.94 5.65
N VAL A 391 -40.61 -9.43 5.15
CA VAL A 391 -41.03 -8.03 5.33
C VAL A 391 -41.24 -7.71 6.81
N GLY A 392 -40.63 -6.62 7.29
CA GLY A 392 -40.68 -6.21 8.69
C GLY A 392 -39.41 -5.49 9.15
N GLU A 393 -39.39 -5.09 10.42
CA GLU A 393 -38.21 -4.52 11.08
C GLU A 393 -37.54 -5.59 11.94
N HIS A 394 -36.24 -5.77 11.75
CA HIS A 394 -35.44 -6.83 12.35
C HIS A 394 -34.14 -6.28 12.91
N GLN A 395 -33.61 -6.94 13.94
CA GLN A 395 -32.26 -6.67 14.45
C GLN A 395 -31.33 -7.79 14.00
N ILE A 396 -30.22 -7.42 13.38
CA ILE A 396 -29.22 -8.35 12.86
C ILE A 396 -27.91 -8.11 13.59
N SER A 397 -27.43 -9.12 14.33
CA SER A 397 -26.09 -9.07 14.91
C SER A 397 -25.05 -9.36 13.83
N THR A 398 -24.18 -8.39 13.59
CA THR A 398 -23.02 -8.50 12.68
C THR A 398 -21.73 -8.46 13.49
N GLU A 399 -20.60 -8.77 12.84
CA GLU A 399 -19.27 -8.64 13.46
C GLU A 399 -18.98 -7.21 13.95
N ASN A 400 -19.63 -6.20 13.34
CA ASN A 400 -19.45 -4.78 13.65
C ASN A 400 -20.49 -4.22 14.64
N GLY A 401 -21.41 -5.06 15.15
CA GLY A 401 -22.47 -4.64 16.07
C GLY A 401 -23.86 -5.03 15.60
N GLU A 402 -24.89 -4.52 16.27
CA GLU A 402 -26.29 -4.74 15.91
C GLU A 402 -26.76 -3.72 14.88
N LEU A 403 -27.33 -4.21 13.78
CA LEU A 403 -27.94 -3.41 12.73
C LEU A 403 -29.45 -3.54 12.79
N THR A 404 -30.15 -2.41 12.67
CA THR A 404 -31.61 -2.42 12.46
C THR A 404 -31.90 -2.43 10.97
N VAL A 405 -32.64 -3.43 10.51
CA VAL A 405 -32.97 -3.62 9.11
C VAL A 405 -34.47 -3.62 8.94
N SER A 406 -34.98 -2.72 8.10
CA SER A 406 -36.39 -2.67 7.69
C SER A 406 -36.54 -3.20 6.27
N ILE A 407 -37.03 -4.42 6.12
CA ILE A 407 -37.33 -5.05 4.83
C ILE A 407 -38.74 -4.62 4.42
N ILE A 408 -38.85 -3.95 3.27
CA ILE A 408 -40.10 -3.34 2.80
C ILE A 408 -40.81 -4.25 1.81
N SER A 409 -40.08 -4.90 0.90
CA SER A 409 -40.63 -5.89 -0.03
C SER A 409 -39.59 -6.97 -0.36
N VAL A 410 -40.07 -8.18 -0.69
CA VAL A 410 -39.25 -9.35 -1.02
C VAL A 410 -39.93 -10.11 -2.16
N GLY A 411 -39.22 -10.32 -3.26
CA GLY A 411 -39.70 -11.02 -4.46
C GLY A 411 -40.74 -10.24 -5.28
N GLU A 412 -41.08 -9.01 -4.89
CA GLU A 412 -42.01 -8.15 -5.62
C GLU A 412 -41.29 -7.36 -6.72
N GLU A 413 -42.01 -7.05 -7.79
CA GLU A 413 -41.52 -6.17 -8.86
C GLU A 413 -41.37 -4.74 -8.31
N ILE A 414 -40.19 -4.16 -8.52
CA ILE A 414 -39.88 -2.78 -8.11
C ILE A 414 -40.24 -1.86 -9.26
N ASP A 415 -40.87 -0.71 -8.98
CA ASP A 415 -41.18 0.28 -10.01
C ASP A 415 -39.89 0.71 -10.73
N ASN A 416 -39.82 0.47 -12.04
CA ASN A 416 -38.69 0.82 -12.91
C ASN A 416 -38.28 2.30 -12.80
N ASN A 417 -39.21 3.20 -12.42
CA ASN A 417 -38.90 4.61 -12.19
C ASN A 417 -37.88 4.83 -11.06
N ILE A 418 -37.74 3.88 -10.13
CA ILE A 418 -36.74 3.92 -9.06
C ILE A 418 -35.32 3.84 -9.66
N PHE A 419 -35.13 3.15 -10.77
CA PHE A 419 -33.80 3.05 -11.43
C PHE A 419 -33.57 4.17 -12.45
N ASN A 420 -34.50 5.12 -12.60
CA ASN A 420 -34.30 6.29 -13.43
C ASN A 420 -33.49 7.36 -12.68
N THR A 421 -32.56 7.99 -13.39
CA THR A 421 -31.92 9.23 -12.94
C THR A 421 -32.98 10.32 -12.94
N PRO A 422 -32.97 11.26 -11.99
CA PRO A 422 -33.82 12.44 -12.05
C PRO A 422 -33.63 13.09 -13.43
N SER A 423 -34.73 13.45 -14.10
CA SER A 423 -34.82 13.78 -15.52
C SER A 423 -34.13 15.10 -15.95
N SER A 424 -33.05 15.49 -15.27
CA SER A 424 -32.24 16.69 -15.52
C SER A 424 -30.74 16.41 -15.30
N ILE A 425 -30.16 15.55 -16.13
CA ILE A 425 -28.70 15.51 -16.37
C ILE A 425 -28.39 16.39 -17.58
#